data_AF-A0A358L9X8-F1
#
_entry.id   AF-A0A358L9X8-F1
#
_cell.length_a   1.000
_cell.length_b   1.000
_cell.length_c   1.000
_cell.angle_alpha   90.00
_cell.angle_beta   90.00
_cell.angle_gamma   90.00
#
_symmetry.space_group_name_H-M   'P 1'
#
loop_
_entity.id
_entity.type
_entity.pdbx_description
1 polymer ?
#
loop_
_entity_poly.entity_id
_entity_poly.type
_entity_poly.pdbx_seq_one_letter_code
_entity_poly.pdbx_strand_id
1 'polypeptide(L)' 'HQHKDDLKDVDDCLLLEKVGGLFIHLTPCAAGQRDKPEWQGYQPIGL' A
#
# COMPACT_ATOMS: atom_id res chain seq x y z
N HIS A 1 6.07 24.38 -0.47
CA HIS A 1 6.25 23.76 0.86
C HIS A 1 5.76 22.33 0.77
N GLN A 2 6.68 21.38 0.68
CA GLN A 2 6.40 19.96 0.81
C GLN A 2 6.03 19.73 2.28
N HIS A 3 4.90 19.07 2.57
CA HIS A 3 4.58 18.69 3.94
C HIS A 3 5.69 17.74 4.42
N LYS A 4 6.34 18.13 5.52
CA LYS A 4 7.51 17.48 6.13
C LYS A 4 7.15 16.15 6.83
N ASP A 5 5.90 15.72 6.70
CA ASP A 5 5.30 14.59 7.38
C ASP A 5 5.09 13.43 6.38
N ASP A 6 6.12 13.09 5.61
CA ASP A 6 6.17 11.81 4.92
C ASP A 6 6.37 10.70 6.00
N LEU A 7 5.29 10.42 6.75
CA LEU A 7 5.20 9.33 7.74
C LEU A 7 5.44 7.95 7.12
N LYS A 8 5.56 7.87 5.78
CA LYS A 8 5.94 6.64 5.06
C LYS A 8 7.35 6.17 5.36
N ASP A 9 8.23 7.05 5.88
CA ASP A 9 9.61 6.69 6.23
C ASP A 9 9.74 6.22 7.70
N VAL A 10 8.63 6.12 8.44
CA VAL A 10 8.59 5.57 9.81
C VAL A 10 8.19 4.10 9.71
N ASP A 11 9.20 3.23 9.57
CA ASP A 11 9.05 1.80 9.30
C ASP A 11 8.55 1.01 10.53
N ASP A 12 7.23 0.90 10.68
CA ASP A 12 6.58 -0.24 11.35
C ASP A 12 6.07 -1.21 10.29
N CYS A 13 7.00 -1.88 9.60
CA CYS A 13 6.67 -2.77 8.49
C CYS A 13 6.04 -4.07 9.01
N LEU A 14 4.87 -4.42 8.47
CA LEU A 14 4.24 -5.73 8.67
C LEU A 14 4.56 -6.66 7.50
N LEU A 15 5.05 -7.87 7.78
CA LEU A 15 5.21 -8.90 6.77
C LEU A 15 3.84 -9.39 6.29
N LEU A 16 3.54 -9.21 5.00
CA LEU A 16 2.31 -9.68 4.39
C LEU A 16 2.52 -11.03 3.67
N GLU A 17 2.37 -12.13 4.41
CA GLU A 17 2.49 -13.49 3.86
C GLU A 17 1.17 -14.05 3.31
N LYS A 18 0.04 -13.61 3.87
CA LYS A 18 -1.30 -14.16 3.59
C LYS A 18 -2.39 -13.10 3.71
N VAL A 19 -3.34 -13.09 2.78
CA VAL A 19 -4.52 -12.19 2.81
C VAL A 19 -5.76 -12.98 2.45
N GLY A 20 -6.84 -12.85 3.24
CA GLY A 20 -8.13 -13.48 2.93
C GLY A 20 -8.08 -15.01 2.76
N GLY A 21 -7.13 -15.69 3.41
CA GLY A 21 -6.94 -17.13 3.25
C GLY A 21 -5.91 -17.55 2.19
N LEU A 22 -5.38 -16.62 1.39
CA LEU A 22 -4.50 -16.90 0.24
C LEU A 22 -3.06 -16.46 0.48
N PHE A 23 -2.08 -17.24 0.00
CA PHE A 23 -0.65 -16.94 0.12
C PHE A 23 -0.16 -15.99 -0.98
N ILE A 24 0.79 -15.12 -0.64
CA ILE A 24 1.41 -14.19 -1.58
C ILE A 24 2.72 -14.79 -2.12
N HIS A 25 2.83 -14.87 -3.45
CA HIS A 25 4.05 -15.26 -4.15
C HIS A 25 4.43 -14.14 -5.14
N LEU A 26 5.68 -13.72 -5.12
CA LEU A 26 6.17 -12.63 -5.97
C LEU A 26 6.95 -13.19 -7.17
N THR A 27 6.72 -12.60 -8.34
CA THR A 27 7.54 -12.80 -9.53
C THR A 27 8.10 -11.44 -9.99
N PRO A 28 9.38 -11.35 -10.38
CA PRO A 28 9.95 -10.10 -10.89
C PRO A 28 9.13 -9.52 -12.04
N CYS A 29 8.91 -8.21 -12.05
CA CYS A 29 8.19 -7.50 -13.11
C CYS A 29 9.01 -6.31 -13.59
N ALA A 30 9.57 -6.42 -14.79
CA ALA A 30 10.43 -5.37 -15.37
C ALA A 30 9.66 -4.07 -15.68
N ALA A 31 8.35 -4.16 -15.90
CA ALA A 31 7.47 -3.00 -16.11
C ALA A 31 6.80 -2.51 -14.81
N GLY A 32 7.26 -3.00 -13.65
CA GLY A 32 6.72 -2.63 -12.34
C GLY A 32 6.87 -1.13 -12.09
N GLN A 33 5.90 -0.57 -11.37
CA GLN A 33 5.89 0.83 -10.97
C GLN A 33 5.62 0.91 -9.47
N ARG A 34 6.07 2.00 -8.83
CA ARG A 34 5.77 2.26 -7.42
C ARG A 34 4.26 2.37 -7.24
N ASP A 35 3.76 1.78 -6.16
CA ASP A 35 2.36 1.90 -5.76
C ASP A 35 1.97 3.37 -5.59
N LYS A 36 0.79 3.70 -6.06
CA LYS A 36 0.16 5.02 -5.88
C LYS A 36 -1.28 4.77 -5.44
N PRO A 37 -1.84 5.61 -4.56
CA PRO A 37 -3.27 5.55 -4.28
C PRO A 37 -4.05 5.70 -5.59
N GLU A 38 -4.90 4.73 -5.91
CA GLU A 38 -5.84 4.85 -7.03
C GLU A 38 -6.93 5.89 -6.73
N TRP A 39 -7.24 6.05 -5.44
CA TRP A 39 -8.21 7.03 -4.94
C TRP A 39 -7.77 7.61 -3.59
N GLN A 40 -8.14 8.87 -3.35
CA GLN A 40 -7.90 9.59 -2.11
C GLN A 40 -9.11 10.49 -1.80
N GLY A 41 -9.69 10.35 -0.60
CA GLY A 41 -10.85 11.13 -0.19
C GLY A 41 -11.59 10.47 0.99
N TYR A 42 -12.88 10.76 1.13
CA TYR A 42 -13.75 10.11 2.12
C TYR A 42 -14.90 9.36 1.41
N GLN A 43 -15.01 8.05 1.69
CA GLN A 43 -16.04 7.19 1.15
C GLN A 43 -16.68 6.43 2.33
N PRO A 44 -17.90 6.79 2.75
CA PRO A 44 -18.63 6.02 3.76
C PRO A 44 -18.92 4.61 3.25
N ILE A 45 -18.80 3.63 4.13
CA ILE A 45 -19.23 2.25 3.86
C ILE A 45 -20.52 2.05 4.67
N GLY A 46 -21.63 1.68 4.00
CA GLY A 46 -22.89 1.30 4.65
C GLY A 46 -23.99 2.37 4.74
N LEU A 47 -24.23 3.12 3.65
CA LEU A 47 -25.55 3.74 3.44
C LEU A 47 -26.61 2.67 3.16
#